data_AF-A0A2E5E409-F1
#
_entry.id   AF-A0A2E5E409-F1
#
_cell.length_a   1.000
_cell.length_b   1.000
_cell.length_c   1.000
_cell.angle_alpha   90.00
_cell.angle_beta   90.00
_cell.angle_gamma   90.00
#
_symmetry.space_group_name_H-M   'P 1'
#
loop_
_entity.id
_entity.type
_entity.pdbx_description
1 polymer ?
#
loop_
_entity_poly.entity_id
_entity_poly.type
_entity_poly.pdbx_seq_one_letter_code
_entity_poly.pdbx_strand_id
1 'polypeptide(L)'
;MITLSLLMLATSLGEVGAEDMQVRSRMLLAPRGGVLMARLSTELASSAWPDQVMLQLVEDSGNTVELVGHIAWMEIGTPPGRASWTADRMGLQIRPVEPADRFDPQQMRNVVEGPRLLVALPDDASGSLVLGESTLNLQWIDAPKSMPPIRVGGGSREGVLTAVPMLDRPDPDNPLDWWRWELLAERRGMEPPPPDFESIVARLAARHVTGLWRLAMTRLHDASRGVAARCRDLLTETCMADGNSIAAWITEANRIDELLRSLLDFNLDDDARIEAALSWADSQISQFVWTNQSFGPVVQISIANPDPRKVLAEFIWMNGDDVPLGVPLAPDDVTTNNLRRHAAAVARSGYRMDILNLVIENQVQRIPFGDAVALVKPPGPVLGPFKPALSLADVRAGNSSESAIENQSWIQIRRHDGKWELYVECLREPSAAGTTHDQKPLPENIDSLDELLGIEAMAIQIGHSAPDQIWPAQCVVISPHDGWRRYTGNTPEIPEINVRVQEDRWLATMSLPDSWLPANGDELLLSATRLHAENNRFETIPSACPPWNPDPLPIYLDLSIWDKDEPTLRTAGSRR
;
A
#
# COMPACT_ATOMS: atom_id res chain seq x y z
N MET A 1 -55.15 14.95 -4.84
CA MET A 1 -54.98 13.75 -3.99
C MET A 1 -54.84 12.55 -4.92
N ILE A 2 -53.61 12.26 -5.36
CA ILE A 2 -53.28 11.08 -6.15
C ILE A 2 -52.16 10.40 -5.39
N THR A 3 -52.51 9.36 -4.64
CA THR A 3 -51.56 8.46 -3.98
C THR A 3 -51.08 7.48 -5.05
N LEU A 4 -49.87 7.71 -5.55
CA LEU A 4 -49.13 6.77 -6.37
C LEU A 4 -48.61 5.66 -5.45
N SER A 5 -49.27 4.50 -5.46
CA SER A 5 -48.75 3.28 -4.85
C SER A 5 -47.57 2.80 -5.69
N LEU A 6 -46.34 3.06 -5.22
CA LEU A 6 -45.15 2.39 -5.73
C LEU A 6 -45.23 0.91 -5.28
N LEU A 7 -45.60 0.03 -6.21
CA LEU A 7 -45.30 -1.40 -6.08
C LEU A 7 -43.77 -1.54 -6.14
N MET A 8 -43.12 -1.75 -5.00
CA MET A 8 -41.86 -2.48 -4.96
C MET A 8 -42.16 -3.94 -5.30
N LEU A 9 -42.07 -4.28 -6.59
CA LEU A 9 -41.85 -5.66 -7.02
C LEU A 9 -40.44 -6.03 -6.56
N ALA A 10 -40.32 -6.57 -5.35
CA ALA A 10 -39.21 -7.43 -5.00
C ALA A 10 -39.34 -8.67 -5.91
N THR A 11 -38.71 -8.60 -7.07
CA THR A 11 -38.42 -9.80 -7.85
C THR A 11 -37.49 -10.62 -6.97
N SER A 12 -37.98 -11.73 -6.44
CA SER A 12 -37.11 -12.77 -5.90
C SER A 12 -36.30 -13.30 -7.08
N LEU A 13 -35.19 -12.64 -7.37
CA LEU A 13 -34.17 -13.17 -8.26
C LEU A 13 -33.70 -14.48 -7.63
N GLY A 14 -33.83 -15.59 -8.37
CA GLY A 14 -33.44 -16.91 -7.87
C GLY A 14 -31.98 -16.94 -7.44
N GLU A 15 -31.67 -17.77 -6.45
CA GLU A 15 -30.32 -18.09 -6.02
C GLU A 15 -29.65 -19.04 -7.04
N VAL A 16 -28.34 -18.91 -7.25
CA VAL A 16 -27.56 -19.77 -8.16
C VAL A 16 -27.52 -21.20 -7.59
N GLY A 17 -28.07 -22.17 -8.32
CA GLY A 17 -27.99 -23.58 -7.96
C GLY A 17 -26.61 -24.17 -8.24
N ALA A 18 -26.30 -25.35 -7.67
CA ALA A 18 -25.02 -26.04 -7.91
C ALA A 18 -24.84 -26.40 -9.40
N GLU A 19 -25.95 -26.72 -10.07
CA GLU A 19 -26.06 -27.00 -11.50
C GLU A 19 -25.71 -25.79 -12.40
N ASP A 20 -25.87 -24.57 -11.89
CA ASP A 20 -25.61 -23.33 -12.61
C ASP A 20 -24.16 -22.84 -12.42
N MET A 21 -23.37 -23.55 -11.61
CA MET A 21 -21.98 -23.21 -11.28
C MET A 21 -20.99 -23.96 -12.15
N GLN A 22 -20.07 -23.20 -12.77
CA GLN A 22 -18.96 -23.73 -13.53
C GLN A 22 -17.63 -23.37 -12.87
N VAL A 23 -16.81 -24.38 -12.58
CA VAL A 23 -15.45 -24.16 -12.07
C VAL A 23 -14.50 -23.89 -13.22
N ARG A 24 -13.79 -22.76 -13.15
CA ARG A 24 -12.81 -22.37 -14.16
C ARG A 24 -11.40 -22.76 -13.73
N SER A 25 -11.02 -24.01 -13.98
CA SER A 25 -9.63 -24.44 -14.00
C SER A 25 -9.47 -25.74 -14.78
N ARG A 26 -8.36 -25.91 -15.51
CA ARG A 26 -8.09 -27.15 -16.27
C ARG A 26 -7.56 -28.29 -15.38
N MET A 27 -6.91 -27.95 -14.26
CA MET A 27 -6.40 -28.90 -13.27
C MET A 27 -6.35 -28.21 -11.90
N LEU A 28 -6.84 -28.89 -10.87
CA LEU A 28 -6.90 -28.35 -9.50
C LEU A 28 -6.01 -29.20 -8.59
N LEU A 29 -5.07 -28.55 -7.90
CA LEU A 29 -4.24 -29.23 -6.90
C LEU A 29 -5.07 -29.44 -5.63
N ALA A 30 -5.14 -30.68 -5.18
CA ALA A 30 -5.93 -31.12 -4.04
C ALA A 30 -5.02 -31.66 -2.94
N PRO A 31 -4.53 -30.80 -2.02
CA PRO A 31 -3.74 -31.25 -0.88
C PRO A 31 -4.62 -32.08 0.06
N ARG A 32 -4.25 -33.34 0.31
CA ARG A 32 -4.93 -34.19 1.30
C ARG A 32 -4.89 -33.55 2.68
N GLY A 33 -6.04 -33.51 3.37
CA GLY A 33 -6.21 -32.80 4.64
C GLY A 33 -6.24 -31.27 4.54
N GLY A 34 -6.07 -30.74 3.34
CA GLY A 34 -5.95 -29.32 3.06
C GLY A 34 -7.28 -28.66 2.69
N VAL A 35 -7.17 -27.57 1.93
CA VAL A 35 -8.32 -26.84 1.39
C VAL A 35 -8.12 -26.64 -0.11
N LEU A 36 -9.16 -26.90 -0.89
CA LEU A 36 -9.26 -26.52 -2.30
C LEU A 36 -9.93 -25.16 -2.40
N MET A 37 -9.35 -24.23 -3.15
CA MET A 37 -9.99 -23.00 -3.58
C MET A 37 -10.06 -22.97 -5.10
N ALA A 38 -11.23 -22.70 -5.67
CA ALA A 38 -11.43 -22.69 -7.11
C ALA A 38 -12.32 -21.52 -7.55
N ARG A 39 -12.03 -20.96 -8.74
CA ARG A 39 -12.84 -19.88 -9.32
C ARG A 39 -14.16 -20.43 -9.85
N LEU A 40 -15.25 -19.76 -9.51
CA LEU A 40 -16.57 -20.04 -10.04
C LEU A 40 -16.96 -19.04 -11.14
N SER A 41 -17.87 -19.47 -11.99
CA SER A 41 -18.60 -18.64 -12.94
C SER A 41 -20.00 -19.19 -13.12
N THR A 42 -20.93 -18.34 -13.53
CA THR A 42 -22.30 -18.72 -13.89
C THR A 42 -22.75 -17.92 -15.10
N GLU A 43 -23.75 -18.43 -15.82
CA GLU A 43 -24.44 -17.68 -16.88
C GLU A 43 -25.58 -16.81 -16.32
N LEU A 44 -25.99 -17.06 -15.07
CA LEU A 44 -27.07 -16.34 -14.39
C LEU A 44 -26.60 -15.03 -13.75
N ALA A 45 -26.34 -14.01 -14.58
CA ALA A 45 -25.70 -12.77 -14.14
C ALA A 45 -26.45 -11.98 -13.04
N SER A 46 -27.75 -12.17 -12.92
CA SER A 46 -28.61 -11.43 -11.97
C SER A 46 -28.94 -12.19 -10.68
N SER A 47 -28.49 -13.43 -10.55
CA SER A 47 -28.81 -14.30 -9.41
C SER A 47 -27.88 -14.06 -8.22
N ALA A 48 -28.42 -14.25 -7.01
CA ALA A 48 -27.64 -14.19 -5.78
C ALA A 48 -26.84 -15.50 -5.59
N TRP A 49 -25.67 -15.42 -4.96
CA TRP A 49 -24.84 -16.59 -4.67
C TRP A 49 -25.24 -17.19 -3.31
N PRO A 50 -25.30 -18.53 -3.20
CA PRO A 50 -25.49 -19.19 -1.91
C PRO A 50 -24.23 -19.08 -1.04
N ASP A 51 -24.40 -19.06 0.28
CA ASP A 51 -23.25 -19.12 1.22
C ASP A 51 -22.52 -20.47 1.15
N GLN A 52 -23.27 -21.54 0.87
CA GLN A 52 -22.78 -22.91 0.87
C GLN A 52 -23.40 -23.73 -0.26
N VAL A 53 -22.63 -24.71 -0.73
CA VAL A 53 -23.08 -25.69 -1.72
C VAL A 53 -22.64 -27.09 -1.29
N MET A 54 -23.51 -28.08 -1.47
CA MET A 54 -23.14 -29.47 -1.23
C MET A 54 -22.37 -30.02 -2.42
N LEU A 55 -21.28 -30.73 -2.14
CA LEU A 55 -20.45 -31.40 -3.12
C LEU A 55 -20.38 -32.88 -2.80
N GLN A 56 -20.09 -33.68 -3.83
CA GLN A 56 -19.83 -35.11 -3.66
C GLN A 56 -18.39 -35.41 -4.06
N LEU A 57 -17.61 -35.96 -3.14
CA LEU A 57 -16.33 -36.57 -3.45
C LEU A 57 -16.59 -38.02 -3.85
N VAL A 58 -16.37 -38.35 -5.11
CA VAL A 58 -16.42 -39.72 -5.63
C VAL A 58 -15.01 -40.27 -5.64
N GLU A 59 -14.69 -41.10 -4.65
CA GLU A 59 -13.37 -41.72 -4.49
C GLU A 59 -13.10 -42.76 -5.58
N ASP A 60 -11.81 -43.08 -5.79
CA ASP A 60 -11.40 -44.13 -6.73
C ASP A 60 -11.95 -45.53 -6.35
N SER A 61 -12.31 -45.70 -5.06
CA SER A 61 -12.97 -46.88 -4.52
C SER A 61 -14.44 -47.03 -4.98
N GLY A 62 -15.02 -45.97 -5.53
CA GLY A 62 -16.45 -45.85 -5.83
C GLY A 62 -17.30 -45.37 -4.65
N ASN A 63 -16.69 -45.12 -3.48
CA ASN A 63 -17.40 -44.51 -2.35
C ASN A 63 -17.68 -43.03 -2.63
N THR A 64 -18.83 -42.56 -2.17
CA THR A 64 -19.20 -41.15 -2.24
C THR A 64 -19.23 -40.56 -0.84
N VAL A 65 -18.51 -39.45 -0.65
CA VAL A 65 -18.49 -38.66 0.58
C VAL A 65 -19.11 -37.29 0.30
N GLU A 66 -20.10 -36.90 1.10
CA GLU A 66 -20.66 -35.54 1.02
C GLU A 66 -19.73 -34.53 1.69
N LEU A 67 -19.45 -33.44 0.99
CA LEU A 67 -18.62 -32.33 1.46
C LEU A 67 -19.40 -31.03 1.39
N VAL A 68 -19.08 -30.11 2.30
CA VAL A 68 -19.62 -28.74 2.30
C VAL A 68 -18.62 -27.81 1.63
N GLY A 69 -19.06 -27.15 0.57
CA GLY A 69 -18.34 -26.06 -0.08
C GLY A 69 -18.86 -24.73 0.42
N HIS A 70 -17.95 -23.81 0.73
CA HIS A 70 -18.28 -22.43 1.08
C HIS A 70 -18.05 -21.53 -0.13
N ILE A 71 -19.02 -20.67 -0.44
CA ILE A 71 -18.84 -19.67 -1.49
C ILE A 71 -18.35 -18.38 -0.84
N ALA A 72 -17.32 -17.82 -1.45
CA ALA A 72 -16.69 -16.57 -1.06
C ALA A 72 -16.71 -15.59 -2.21
N TRP A 73 -16.58 -14.31 -1.89
CA TRP A 73 -16.38 -13.24 -2.84
C TRP A 73 -14.96 -12.70 -2.72
N MET A 74 -14.23 -12.66 -3.83
CA MET A 74 -12.96 -11.94 -3.91
C MET A 74 -13.19 -10.59 -4.58
N GLU A 75 -12.65 -9.53 -3.99
CA GLU A 75 -12.78 -8.17 -4.49
C GLU A 75 -11.53 -7.34 -4.22
N ILE A 76 -11.37 -6.28 -5.00
CA ILE A 76 -10.40 -5.23 -4.75
C ILE A 76 -11.07 -4.22 -3.82
N GLY A 77 -10.62 -4.17 -2.57
CA GLY A 77 -11.15 -3.27 -1.56
C GLY A 77 -10.10 -2.30 -1.04
N THR A 78 -10.54 -1.18 -0.46
CA THR A 78 -9.67 -0.42 0.44
C THR A 78 -9.43 -1.29 1.68
N PRO A 79 -8.18 -1.64 2.05
CA PRO A 79 -7.93 -2.46 3.23
C PRO A 79 -8.59 -1.81 4.45
N PRO A 80 -9.43 -2.53 5.21
CA PRO A 80 -10.10 -2.00 6.39
C PRO A 80 -9.08 -1.87 7.51
N GLY A 81 -8.28 -0.81 7.51
CA GLY A 81 -7.24 -0.68 8.51
C GLY A 81 -6.30 0.51 8.37
N ARG A 82 -5.39 0.57 9.35
CA ARG A 82 -4.28 1.52 9.43
C ARG A 82 -3.42 1.42 8.18
N ALA A 83 -2.85 2.55 7.75
CA ALA A 83 -1.85 2.56 6.68
C ALA A 83 -0.70 1.64 7.11
N SER A 84 -0.62 0.45 6.50
CA SER A 84 0.39 -0.55 6.82
C SER A 84 1.48 -0.51 5.76
N TRP A 85 2.73 -0.52 6.22
CA TRP A 85 3.89 -0.67 5.33
C TRP A 85 3.79 -1.93 4.47
N THR A 86 3.14 -2.98 4.98
CA THR A 86 3.05 -4.29 4.33
C THR A 86 1.69 -4.54 3.68
N ALA A 87 0.86 -3.49 3.54
CA ALA A 87 -0.41 -3.56 2.83
C ALA A 87 -0.23 -4.00 1.38
N ASP A 88 -1.14 -4.85 0.91
CA ASP A 88 -1.23 -5.21 -0.51
C ASP A 88 -1.68 -4.00 -1.34
N ARG A 89 -1.00 -3.75 -2.45
CA ARG A 89 -1.30 -2.64 -3.36
C ARG A 89 -2.67 -2.79 -4.00
N MET A 90 -3.09 -4.01 -4.30
CA MET A 90 -4.42 -4.26 -4.88
C MET A 90 -5.51 -4.31 -3.82
N GLY A 91 -5.17 -4.29 -2.52
CA GLY A 91 -6.14 -4.42 -1.44
C GLY A 91 -7.03 -5.65 -1.58
N LEU A 92 -6.45 -6.76 -2.06
CA LEU A 92 -7.24 -7.96 -2.33
C LEU A 92 -7.80 -8.55 -1.05
N GLN A 93 -9.11 -8.74 -1.05
CA GLN A 93 -9.84 -9.27 0.08
C GLN A 93 -10.66 -10.49 -0.35
N ILE A 94 -10.94 -11.35 0.64
CA ILE A 94 -11.87 -12.46 0.49
C ILE A 94 -12.84 -12.45 1.67
N ARG A 95 -14.13 -12.36 1.35
CA ARG A 95 -15.22 -12.29 2.34
C ARG A 95 -16.33 -13.29 2.01
N PRO A 96 -17.24 -13.58 2.95
CA PRO A 96 -18.50 -14.24 2.61
C PRO A 96 -19.25 -13.50 1.51
N VAL A 97 -20.03 -14.22 0.72
CA VAL A 97 -20.91 -13.61 -0.28
C VAL A 97 -22.00 -12.79 0.41
N GLU A 98 -22.38 -11.69 -0.22
CA GLU A 98 -23.47 -10.81 0.21
C GLU A 98 -24.66 -10.87 -0.76
N PRO A 99 -25.88 -10.57 -0.31
CA PRO A 99 -27.06 -10.58 -1.17
C PRO A 99 -27.00 -9.62 -2.36
N ALA A 100 -26.08 -8.64 -2.34
CA ALA A 100 -25.85 -7.68 -3.43
C ALA A 100 -24.82 -8.17 -4.46
N ASP A 101 -24.03 -9.21 -4.16
CA ASP A 101 -22.98 -9.69 -5.05
C ASP A 101 -23.58 -10.30 -6.33
N ARG A 102 -23.15 -9.79 -7.48
CA ARG A 102 -23.61 -10.24 -8.80
C ARG A 102 -22.41 -10.56 -9.68
N PHE A 103 -22.47 -11.71 -10.34
CA PHE A 103 -21.44 -12.10 -11.28
C PHE A 103 -21.77 -11.52 -12.66
N ASP A 104 -20.92 -10.66 -13.20
CA ASP A 104 -21.06 -10.17 -14.58
C ASP A 104 -20.13 -10.96 -15.53
N PRO A 105 -20.67 -11.85 -16.39
CA PRO A 105 -19.88 -12.60 -17.36
C PRO A 105 -19.15 -11.71 -18.38
N GLN A 106 -19.61 -10.46 -18.60
CA GLN A 106 -19.00 -9.53 -19.55
C GLN A 106 -17.80 -8.78 -18.96
N GLN A 107 -17.74 -8.61 -17.63
CA GLN A 107 -16.60 -8.03 -16.91
C GLN A 107 -15.43 -9.01 -16.73
N MET A 108 -15.47 -10.18 -17.40
CA MET A 108 -14.46 -11.25 -17.39
C MET A 108 -13.00 -10.84 -17.65
N ARG A 109 -12.71 -9.59 -18.03
CA ARG A 109 -11.33 -9.12 -18.20
C ARG A 109 -10.59 -8.93 -16.87
N ASN A 110 -11.30 -8.67 -15.77
CA ASN A 110 -10.69 -8.68 -14.44
C ASN A 110 -10.68 -10.11 -13.91
N VAL A 111 -9.53 -10.77 -14.04
CA VAL A 111 -9.32 -12.19 -13.62
C VAL A 111 -9.46 -12.35 -12.10
N VAL A 112 -9.32 -11.25 -11.37
CA VAL A 112 -9.07 -11.24 -9.93
C VAL A 112 -10.36 -11.29 -9.11
N GLU A 113 -11.43 -10.60 -9.52
CA GLU A 113 -12.65 -10.50 -8.71
C GLU A 113 -13.65 -11.64 -8.93
N GLY A 114 -14.62 -11.75 -8.03
CA GLY A 114 -15.79 -12.60 -8.13
C GLY A 114 -15.75 -13.86 -7.27
N PRO A 115 -16.66 -14.80 -7.54
CA PRO A 115 -16.97 -15.90 -6.63
C PRO A 115 -15.86 -16.96 -6.60
N ARG A 116 -15.65 -17.55 -5.42
CA ARG A 116 -14.70 -18.63 -5.16
C ARG A 116 -15.37 -19.74 -4.36
N LEU A 117 -15.11 -20.97 -4.75
CA LEU A 117 -15.48 -22.16 -3.99
C LEU A 117 -14.32 -22.52 -3.06
N LEU A 118 -14.58 -22.71 -1.76
CA LEU A 118 -13.63 -23.26 -0.80
C LEU A 118 -14.15 -24.56 -0.18
N VAL A 119 -13.33 -25.62 -0.21
CA VAL A 119 -13.73 -26.96 0.27
C VAL A 119 -12.60 -27.55 1.11
N ALA A 120 -12.90 -27.96 2.34
CA ALA A 120 -11.98 -28.74 3.15
C ALA A 120 -11.93 -30.19 2.64
N LEU A 121 -10.72 -30.72 2.45
CA LEU A 121 -10.50 -32.04 1.89
C LEU A 121 -10.12 -33.06 2.99
N PRO A 122 -10.61 -34.31 2.94
CA PRO A 122 -10.18 -35.37 3.86
C PRO A 122 -8.69 -35.72 3.73
N ASP A 123 -8.11 -36.29 4.79
CA ASP A 123 -6.68 -36.67 4.87
C ASP A 123 -6.31 -37.86 3.95
N ASP A 124 -7.27 -38.73 3.63
CA ASP A 124 -7.09 -39.96 2.84
C ASP A 124 -7.85 -39.93 1.50
N ALA A 125 -8.33 -38.76 1.10
CA ALA A 125 -9.18 -38.60 -0.08
C ALA A 125 -8.46 -38.93 -1.41
N SER A 126 -9.26 -39.36 -2.39
CA SER A 126 -8.88 -39.68 -3.77
C SER A 126 -10.05 -39.42 -4.73
N GLY A 127 -9.86 -39.63 -6.03
CA GLY A 127 -10.94 -39.49 -7.02
C GLY A 127 -11.30 -38.06 -7.43
N SER A 128 -12.59 -37.79 -7.69
CA SER A 128 -13.07 -36.53 -8.30
C SER A 128 -14.13 -35.84 -7.45
N LEU A 129 -14.21 -34.51 -7.56
CA LEU A 129 -15.22 -33.71 -6.87
C LEU A 129 -16.36 -33.37 -7.84
N VAL A 130 -17.60 -33.59 -7.43
CA VAL A 130 -18.80 -33.32 -8.23
C VAL A 130 -19.54 -32.13 -7.63
N LEU A 131 -19.81 -31.13 -8.48
CA LEU A 131 -20.58 -29.92 -8.20
C LEU A 131 -21.71 -29.82 -9.22
N GLY A 132 -22.96 -30.08 -8.81
CA GLY A 132 -24.08 -30.16 -9.74
C GLY A 132 -23.80 -31.20 -10.84
N GLU A 133 -23.80 -30.75 -12.10
CA GLU A 133 -23.46 -31.60 -13.26
C GLU A 133 -21.95 -31.59 -13.61
N SER A 134 -21.17 -30.74 -12.96
CA SER A 134 -19.73 -30.58 -13.24
C SER A 134 -18.90 -31.58 -12.43
N THR A 135 -18.05 -32.35 -13.11
CA THR A 135 -17.01 -33.17 -12.47
C THR A 135 -15.66 -32.47 -12.56
N LEU A 136 -15.00 -32.34 -11.41
CA LEU A 136 -13.72 -31.68 -11.24
C LEU A 136 -12.63 -32.74 -11.07
N ASN A 137 -11.72 -32.81 -12.04
CA ASN A 137 -10.55 -33.66 -11.94
C ASN A 137 -9.53 -33.02 -11.00
N LEU A 138 -9.20 -33.74 -9.94
CA LEU A 138 -8.27 -33.30 -8.92
C LEU A 138 -6.92 -33.98 -9.07
N GLN A 139 -5.84 -33.22 -8.90
CA GLN A 139 -4.51 -33.78 -8.71
C GLN A 139 -4.24 -33.87 -7.22
N TRP A 140 -4.46 -35.07 -6.66
CA TRP A 140 -4.26 -35.36 -5.24
C TRP A 140 -2.79 -35.40 -4.86
N ILE A 141 -2.44 -34.65 -3.80
CA ILE A 141 -1.06 -34.52 -3.34
C ILE A 141 -1.03 -34.61 -1.81
N ASP A 142 -0.03 -35.31 -1.28
CA ASP A 142 0.23 -35.33 0.16
C ASP A 142 0.90 -34.01 0.57
N ALA A 143 0.15 -33.16 1.26
CA ALA A 143 0.64 -31.88 1.70
C ALA A 143 1.38 -32.00 3.04
N PRO A 144 2.54 -31.33 3.19
CA PRO A 144 3.23 -31.31 4.47
C PRO A 144 2.41 -30.52 5.51
N LYS A 145 2.43 -31.00 6.76
CA LYS A 145 1.69 -30.38 7.88
C LYS A 145 2.23 -29.01 8.29
N SER A 146 3.47 -28.69 7.92
CA SER A 146 4.12 -27.42 8.23
C SER A 146 5.17 -27.09 7.16
N MET A 147 5.60 -25.82 7.10
CA MET A 147 6.73 -25.39 6.28
C MET A 147 7.99 -26.20 6.63
N PRO A 148 8.79 -26.67 5.64
CA PRO A 148 9.98 -27.47 5.90
C PRO A 148 11.04 -26.66 6.69
N PRO A 149 11.93 -27.32 7.45
CA PRO A 149 13.01 -26.65 8.17
C PRO A 149 14.13 -26.24 7.19
N ILE A 150 13.96 -25.07 6.57
CA ILE A 150 14.88 -24.53 5.57
C ILE A 150 16.20 -24.08 6.22
N ARG A 151 16.14 -23.51 7.43
CA ARG A 151 17.29 -23.09 8.25
C ARG A 151 18.38 -24.15 8.42
N VAL A 152 19.64 -23.79 8.17
CA VAL A 152 20.82 -24.63 8.46
C VAL A 152 20.91 -24.93 9.96
N GLY A 153 21.08 -26.20 10.33
CA GLY A 153 21.26 -26.64 11.73
C GLY A 153 20.05 -27.30 12.40
N GLY A 154 18.85 -27.28 11.80
CA GLY A 154 17.73 -28.14 12.19
C GLY A 154 17.26 -28.01 13.64
N GLY A 155 17.42 -26.84 14.26
CA GLY A 155 16.98 -26.59 15.63
C GLY A 155 15.46 -26.67 15.78
N SER A 156 14.99 -27.05 16.98
CA SER A 156 13.58 -26.96 17.35
C SER A 156 13.08 -25.52 17.23
N ARG A 157 11.83 -25.34 16.79
CA ARG A 157 11.18 -24.04 16.83
C ARG A 157 10.92 -23.64 18.28
N GLU A 158 11.21 -22.38 18.62
CA GLU A 158 11.02 -21.82 19.95
C GLU A 158 9.98 -20.70 19.90
N GLY A 159 8.90 -20.86 20.69
CA GLY A 159 7.82 -19.90 20.76
C GLY A 159 6.92 -19.87 19.52
N VAL A 160 5.92 -18.99 19.56
CA VAL A 160 4.96 -18.76 18.47
C VAL A 160 5.09 -17.31 18.03
N LEU A 161 5.23 -17.10 16.73
CA LEU A 161 5.25 -15.75 16.16
C LEU A 161 3.85 -15.14 16.32
N THR A 162 3.76 -13.94 16.90
CA THR A 162 2.47 -13.28 17.13
C THR A 162 2.00 -12.56 15.86
N ALA A 163 0.76 -12.83 15.46
CA ALA A 163 0.08 -12.13 14.36
C ALA A 163 -0.41 -10.74 14.82
N VAL A 164 0.49 -9.76 14.81
CA VAL A 164 0.18 -8.36 15.16
C VAL A 164 0.65 -7.43 14.05
N PRO A 165 -0.05 -6.29 13.86
CA PRO A 165 0.35 -5.30 12.87
C PRO A 165 1.68 -4.67 13.28
N MET A 166 2.75 -4.96 12.53
CA MET A 166 4.08 -4.37 12.68
C MET A 166 4.69 -4.14 11.29
N LEU A 167 5.63 -3.22 11.21
CA LEU A 167 6.26 -2.80 9.94
C LEU A 167 7.03 -3.93 9.26
N ASP A 168 7.53 -4.92 10.00
CA ASP A 168 8.25 -6.08 9.49
C ASP A 168 7.42 -7.37 9.48
N ARG A 169 6.09 -7.25 9.56
CA ARG A 169 5.14 -8.38 9.56
C ARG A 169 4.18 -8.27 8.38
N PRO A 170 3.75 -9.41 7.79
CA PRO A 170 2.60 -9.39 6.89
C PRO A 170 1.37 -8.84 7.60
N ASP A 171 0.39 -8.40 6.84
CA ASP A 171 -0.89 -7.97 7.41
C ASP A 171 -1.57 -9.15 8.14
N PRO A 172 -1.88 -9.05 9.45
CA PRO A 172 -2.59 -10.10 10.18
C PRO A 172 -4.06 -10.25 9.74
N ASP A 173 -4.64 -9.25 9.08
CA ASP A 173 -6.04 -9.27 8.67
C ASP A 173 -6.22 -9.80 7.23
N ASN A 174 -5.11 -10.04 6.50
CA ASN A 174 -5.15 -10.57 5.15
C ASN A 174 -4.96 -12.11 5.10
N PRO A 175 -6.03 -12.90 4.91
CA PRO A 175 -5.91 -14.35 4.82
C PRO A 175 -5.15 -14.83 3.57
N LEU A 176 -5.14 -14.06 2.47
CA LEU A 176 -4.47 -14.46 1.23
C LEU A 176 -2.95 -14.41 1.33
N ASP A 177 -2.42 -13.65 2.31
CA ASP A 177 -0.98 -13.53 2.58
C ASP A 177 -0.49 -14.39 3.75
N TRP A 178 -1.34 -15.28 4.28
CA TRP A 178 -1.00 -16.09 5.45
C TRP A 178 0.21 -17.01 5.25
N TRP A 179 0.49 -17.40 4.01
CA TRP A 179 1.68 -18.17 3.66
C TRP A 179 2.99 -17.46 4.07
N ARG A 180 3.02 -16.12 4.03
CA ARG A 180 4.20 -15.33 4.38
C ARG A 180 4.46 -15.35 5.89
N TRP A 181 3.41 -15.47 6.71
CA TRP A 181 3.55 -15.69 8.15
C TRP A 181 4.29 -17.00 8.45
N GLU A 182 4.04 -18.06 7.69
CA GLU A 182 4.79 -19.32 7.84
C GLU A 182 6.25 -19.23 7.45
N LEU A 183 6.54 -18.59 6.31
CA LEU A 183 7.91 -18.39 5.88
C LEU A 183 8.69 -17.50 6.87
N LEU A 184 8.05 -16.46 7.40
CA LEU A 184 8.66 -15.57 8.37
C LEU A 184 8.89 -16.27 9.71
N ALA A 185 7.93 -17.06 10.19
CA ALA A 185 8.09 -17.89 11.38
C ALA A 185 9.22 -18.91 11.21
N GLU A 186 9.29 -19.58 10.05
CA GLU A 186 10.39 -20.48 9.70
C GLU A 186 11.72 -19.73 9.69
N ARG A 187 11.81 -18.56 9.03
CA ARG A 187 13.00 -17.70 9.02
C ARG A 187 13.41 -17.29 10.43
N ARG A 188 12.48 -17.15 11.37
CA ARG A 188 12.68 -16.77 12.78
C ARG A 188 12.81 -17.93 13.75
N GLY A 189 12.55 -19.16 13.30
CA GLY A 189 12.69 -20.36 14.13
C GLY A 189 11.61 -20.44 15.17
N MET A 190 10.45 -19.90 14.84
CA MET A 190 9.27 -19.89 15.66
C MET A 190 8.19 -20.72 14.97
N GLU A 191 7.17 -21.12 15.72
CA GLU A 191 5.96 -21.64 15.10
C GLU A 191 5.15 -20.49 14.47
N PRO A 192 4.49 -20.73 13.32
CA PRO A 192 3.61 -19.74 12.74
C PRO A 192 2.37 -19.51 13.62
N PRO A 193 1.79 -18.31 13.58
CA PRO A 193 0.50 -18.07 14.20
C PRO A 193 -0.59 -18.92 13.52
N PRO A 194 -1.58 -19.43 14.27
CA PRO A 194 -2.75 -20.03 13.66
C PRO A 194 -3.57 -18.96 12.92
N PRO A 195 -4.18 -19.27 11.76
CA PRO A 195 -5.06 -18.35 11.04
C PRO A 195 -6.41 -18.22 11.77
N ASP A 196 -6.42 -17.39 12.82
CA ASP A 196 -7.58 -17.18 13.71
C ASP A 196 -8.49 -16.06 13.19
N PHE A 197 -9.07 -16.28 12.01
CA PHE A 197 -10.06 -15.37 11.44
C PHE A 197 -11.46 -15.71 11.93
N GLU A 198 -12.33 -14.73 12.14
CA GLU A 198 -13.74 -14.96 12.50
C GLU A 198 -14.52 -15.68 11.38
N SER A 199 -14.28 -15.27 10.13
CA SER A 199 -14.92 -15.83 8.95
C SER A 199 -14.36 -17.22 8.60
N ILE A 200 -15.25 -18.21 8.41
CA ILE A 200 -14.86 -19.55 7.92
C ILE A 200 -14.19 -19.47 6.55
N VAL A 201 -14.68 -18.58 5.68
CA VAL A 201 -14.11 -18.33 4.35
C VAL A 201 -12.67 -17.85 4.46
N ALA A 202 -12.39 -16.87 5.33
CA ALA A 202 -11.05 -16.35 5.55
C ALA A 202 -10.11 -17.44 6.11
N ARG A 203 -10.56 -18.24 7.09
CA ARG A 203 -9.78 -19.38 7.61
C ARG A 203 -9.46 -20.42 6.53
N LEU A 204 -10.43 -20.76 5.69
CA LEU A 204 -10.24 -21.73 4.60
C LEU A 204 -9.29 -21.17 3.53
N ALA A 205 -9.41 -19.89 3.19
CA ALA A 205 -8.53 -19.22 2.23
C ALA A 205 -7.08 -19.20 2.72
N ALA A 206 -6.86 -18.81 3.98
CA ALA A 206 -5.55 -18.83 4.63
C ALA A 206 -4.93 -20.23 4.62
N ARG A 207 -5.71 -21.27 4.93
CA ARG A 207 -5.25 -22.66 4.85
C ARG A 207 -4.92 -23.10 3.43
N HIS A 208 -5.69 -22.68 2.44
CA HIS A 208 -5.45 -23.02 1.03
C HIS A 208 -4.12 -22.44 0.54
N VAL A 209 -3.93 -21.12 0.64
CA VAL A 209 -2.70 -20.45 0.17
C VAL A 209 -1.47 -20.97 0.90
N THR A 210 -1.59 -21.17 2.21
CA THR A 210 -0.52 -21.76 3.03
C THR A 210 -0.19 -23.17 2.60
N GLY A 211 -1.19 -24.01 2.30
CA GLY A 211 -1.00 -25.38 1.82
C GLY A 211 -0.22 -25.45 0.50
N LEU A 212 -0.55 -24.55 -0.45
CA LEU A 212 0.18 -24.46 -1.72
C LEU A 212 1.65 -24.09 -1.51
N TRP A 213 1.93 -23.11 -0.66
CA TRP A 213 3.30 -22.69 -0.35
C TRP A 213 4.09 -23.76 0.41
N ARG A 214 3.49 -24.44 1.38
CA ARG A 214 4.11 -25.57 2.07
C ARG A 214 4.54 -26.65 1.08
N LEU A 215 3.65 -27.02 0.17
CA LEU A 215 3.94 -28.01 -0.87
C LEU A 215 5.08 -27.54 -1.80
N ALA A 216 4.97 -26.32 -2.32
CA ALA A 216 5.95 -25.72 -3.21
C ALA A 216 7.35 -25.67 -2.56
N MET A 217 7.42 -25.18 -1.33
CA MET A 217 8.68 -25.03 -0.60
C MET A 217 9.26 -26.36 -0.14
N THR A 218 8.45 -27.37 0.18
CA THR A 218 8.96 -28.73 0.44
C THR A 218 9.57 -29.34 -0.81
N ARG A 219 8.90 -29.26 -1.96
CA ARG A 219 9.46 -29.74 -3.24
C ARG A 219 10.77 -29.04 -3.59
N LEU A 220 10.87 -27.73 -3.34
CA LEU A 220 12.10 -26.99 -3.57
C LEU A 220 13.17 -27.33 -2.54
N HIS A 221 12.81 -27.51 -1.27
CA HIS A 221 13.73 -27.88 -0.20
C HIS A 221 14.37 -29.25 -0.44
N ASP A 222 13.56 -30.24 -0.82
CA ASP A 222 14.00 -31.60 -1.11
C ASP A 222 14.96 -31.63 -2.30
N ALA A 223 14.71 -30.80 -3.33
CA ALA A 223 15.60 -30.64 -4.47
C ALA A 223 16.87 -29.84 -4.11
N SER A 224 16.73 -28.69 -3.46
CA SER A 224 17.83 -27.85 -3.01
C SER A 224 17.43 -26.91 -1.87
N ARG A 225 17.87 -27.28 -0.65
CA ARG A 225 17.71 -26.46 0.55
C ARG A 225 18.28 -25.04 0.41
N GLY A 226 19.42 -24.87 -0.27
CA GLY A 226 20.06 -23.57 -0.44
C GLY A 226 19.20 -22.61 -1.28
N VAL A 227 18.59 -23.12 -2.34
CA VAL A 227 17.70 -22.35 -3.22
C VAL A 227 16.38 -22.04 -2.51
N ALA A 228 15.84 -23.00 -1.75
CA ALA A 228 14.68 -22.78 -0.89
C ALA A 228 14.95 -21.66 0.15
N ALA A 229 16.15 -21.64 0.76
CA ALA A 229 16.55 -20.60 1.69
C ALA A 229 16.61 -19.23 1.01
N ARG A 230 17.23 -19.13 -0.17
CA ARG A 230 17.29 -17.88 -0.93
C ARG A 230 15.90 -17.34 -1.30
N CYS A 231 15.00 -18.21 -1.78
CA CYS A 231 13.65 -17.81 -2.13
C CYS A 231 12.85 -17.35 -0.91
N ARG A 232 12.89 -18.11 0.19
CA ARG A 232 12.30 -17.71 1.47
C ARG A 232 12.82 -16.34 1.90
N ASP A 233 14.12 -16.14 1.84
CA ASP A 233 14.74 -14.89 2.26
C ASP A 233 14.14 -13.73 1.46
N LEU A 234 14.19 -13.76 0.13
CA LEU A 234 13.58 -12.74 -0.76
C LEU A 234 12.09 -12.48 -0.47
N LEU A 235 11.33 -13.49 -0.06
CA LEU A 235 9.91 -13.39 0.28
C LEU A 235 9.65 -12.87 1.70
N THR A 236 10.69 -12.70 2.53
CA THR A 236 10.59 -12.33 3.95
C THR A 236 11.69 -11.37 4.45
N GLU A 237 12.46 -10.72 3.56
CA GLU A 237 13.55 -9.82 3.96
C GLU A 237 13.04 -8.63 4.79
N THR A 238 13.92 -8.11 5.64
CA THR A 238 13.68 -6.98 6.53
C THR A 238 14.90 -6.07 6.56
N CYS A 239 14.71 -4.78 6.83
CA CYS A 239 15.78 -3.82 7.06
C CYS A 239 15.52 -3.03 8.34
N MET A 240 16.55 -2.36 8.86
CA MET A 240 16.41 -1.33 9.88
C MET A 240 16.22 0.05 9.23
N ALA A 241 15.29 0.84 9.74
CA ALA A 241 15.00 2.20 9.30
C ALA A 241 14.65 3.06 10.52
N ASP A 242 15.48 4.06 10.85
CA ASP A 242 15.28 4.95 12.00
C ASP A 242 15.03 4.18 13.33
N GLY A 243 15.74 3.07 13.52
CA GLY A 243 15.58 2.19 14.68
C GLY A 243 14.41 1.20 14.61
N ASN A 244 13.59 1.25 13.56
CA ASN A 244 12.49 0.32 13.33
C ASN A 244 12.90 -0.82 12.40
N SER A 245 12.48 -2.04 12.70
CA SER A 245 12.55 -3.16 11.75
C SER A 245 11.39 -3.02 10.77
N ILE A 246 11.67 -2.95 9.47
CA ILE A 246 10.70 -2.80 8.39
C ILE A 246 10.79 -3.98 7.43
N ALA A 247 9.68 -4.31 6.79
CA ALA A 247 9.65 -5.30 5.72
C ALA A 247 10.40 -4.81 4.48
N ALA A 248 11.08 -5.72 3.81
CA ALA A 248 11.85 -5.43 2.60
C ALA A 248 11.72 -6.55 1.55
N TRP A 249 10.71 -7.42 1.68
CA TRP A 249 10.49 -8.53 0.75
C TRP A 249 9.89 -8.11 -0.58
N ILE A 250 9.94 -9.01 -1.56
CA ILE A 250 9.28 -8.85 -2.86
C ILE A 250 7.74 -8.82 -2.70
N THR A 251 7.09 -7.87 -3.35
CA THR A 251 5.63 -7.63 -3.28
C THR A 251 4.91 -7.78 -4.62
N GLU A 252 5.62 -7.92 -5.74
CA GLU A 252 4.99 -8.03 -7.06
C GLU A 252 4.21 -9.35 -7.20
N ALA A 253 2.88 -9.28 -7.17
CA ALA A 253 2.00 -10.46 -7.23
C ALA A 253 2.32 -11.37 -8.43
N ASN A 254 2.55 -10.80 -9.62
CA ASN A 254 2.90 -11.58 -10.81
C ASN A 254 4.21 -12.37 -10.63
N ARG A 255 5.23 -11.77 -10.01
CA ARG A 255 6.52 -12.45 -9.76
C ARG A 255 6.38 -13.54 -8.72
N ILE A 256 5.59 -13.30 -7.67
CA ILE A 256 5.31 -14.29 -6.63
C ILE A 256 4.54 -15.48 -7.22
N ASP A 257 3.53 -15.21 -8.06
CA ASP A 257 2.77 -16.22 -8.79
C ASP A 257 3.63 -17.01 -9.79
N GLU A 258 4.55 -16.35 -10.49
CA GLU A 258 5.51 -16.99 -11.41
C GLU A 258 6.36 -18.03 -10.67
N LEU A 259 6.88 -17.69 -9.49
CA LEU A 259 7.61 -18.63 -8.64
C LEU A 259 6.69 -19.76 -8.18
N LEU A 260 5.53 -19.45 -7.61
CA LEU A 260 4.64 -20.47 -7.06
C LEU A 260 4.21 -21.47 -8.15
N ARG A 261 3.89 -20.99 -9.35
CA ARG A 261 3.54 -21.85 -10.50
C ARG A 261 4.69 -22.74 -10.93
N SER A 262 5.93 -22.23 -10.99
CA SER A 262 7.08 -23.06 -11.39
C SER A 262 7.38 -24.15 -10.36
N LEU A 263 7.26 -23.85 -9.07
CA LEU A 263 7.45 -24.83 -8.00
C LEU A 263 6.36 -25.91 -7.94
N LEU A 264 5.15 -25.56 -8.38
CA LEU A 264 3.99 -26.45 -8.45
C LEU A 264 3.79 -27.10 -9.82
N ASP A 265 4.71 -26.92 -10.78
CA ASP A 265 4.70 -27.69 -12.02
C ASP A 265 5.26 -29.09 -11.77
N PHE A 266 4.40 -30.10 -11.90
CA PHE A 266 4.74 -31.50 -11.69
C PHE A 266 5.43 -32.14 -12.90
N ASN A 267 5.49 -31.44 -14.04
CA ASN A 267 6.21 -31.90 -15.22
C ASN A 267 7.70 -31.53 -15.16
N LEU A 268 8.09 -30.62 -14.26
CA LEU A 268 9.48 -30.26 -14.05
C LEU A 268 10.16 -31.27 -13.13
N ASP A 269 11.30 -31.80 -13.59
CA ASP A 269 12.24 -32.51 -12.73
C ASP A 269 12.92 -31.55 -11.73
N ASP A 270 13.73 -32.12 -10.83
CA ASP A 270 14.32 -31.36 -9.73
C ASP A 270 15.34 -30.32 -10.22
N ASP A 271 16.14 -30.65 -11.24
CA ASP A 271 17.13 -29.74 -11.82
C ASP A 271 16.45 -28.55 -12.51
N ALA A 272 15.41 -28.78 -13.33
CA ALA A 272 14.66 -27.71 -13.98
C ALA A 272 13.94 -26.81 -12.97
N ARG A 273 13.45 -27.38 -11.85
CA ARG A 273 12.82 -26.61 -10.76
C ARG A 273 13.83 -25.72 -10.04
N ILE A 274 15.02 -26.25 -9.77
CA ILE A 274 16.14 -25.49 -9.18
C ILE A 274 16.52 -24.33 -10.10
N GLU A 275 16.69 -24.59 -11.40
CA GLU A 275 17.05 -23.58 -12.39
C GLU A 275 15.99 -22.48 -12.49
N ALA A 276 14.70 -22.86 -12.53
CA ALA A 276 13.59 -21.90 -12.54
C ALA A 276 13.57 -21.02 -11.28
N ALA A 277 13.78 -21.61 -10.10
CA ALA A 277 13.79 -20.87 -8.83
C ALA A 277 15.02 -19.96 -8.69
N LEU A 278 16.20 -20.40 -9.15
CA LEU A 278 17.41 -19.57 -9.20
C LEU A 278 17.25 -18.43 -10.20
N SER A 279 16.76 -18.71 -11.41
CA SER A 279 16.48 -17.68 -12.41
C SER A 279 15.47 -16.65 -11.89
N TRP A 280 14.46 -17.09 -11.16
CA TRP A 280 13.54 -16.19 -10.48
C TRP A 280 14.28 -15.33 -9.45
N ALA A 281 15.07 -15.94 -8.56
CA ALA A 281 15.79 -15.23 -7.50
C ALA A 281 16.80 -14.21 -8.04
N ASP A 282 17.55 -14.57 -9.10
CA ASP A 282 18.55 -13.70 -9.75
C ASP A 282 17.91 -12.54 -10.52
N SER A 283 16.64 -12.67 -10.91
CA SER A 283 15.90 -11.58 -11.55
C SER A 283 15.31 -10.57 -10.56
N GLN A 284 15.35 -10.86 -9.25
CA GLN A 284 14.81 -9.97 -8.23
C GLN A 284 15.79 -8.86 -7.85
N ILE A 285 15.24 -7.68 -7.58
CA ILE A 285 15.96 -6.53 -7.04
C ILE A 285 15.61 -6.42 -5.57
N SER A 286 16.54 -6.83 -4.71
CA SER A 286 16.37 -6.74 -3.27
C SER A 286 16.26 -5.29 -2.82
N GLN A 287 17.12 -4.40 -3.34
CA GLN A 287 17.14 -2.98 -2.99
C GLN A 287 15.95 -2.23 -3.59
N PHE A 288 15.45 -1.25 -2.84
CA PHE A 288 14.42 -0.33 -3.32
C PHE A 288 14.64 1.06 -2.73
N VAL A 289 14.01 2.05 -3.34
CA VAL A 289 14.28 3.46 -3.09
C VAL A 289 12.98 4.25 -3.00
N TRP A 290 12.93 5.25 -2.11
CA TRP A 290 11.88 6.26 -2.08
C TRP A 290 12.46 7.65 -1.87
N THR A 291 11.67 8.66 -2.24
CA THR A 291 12.06 10.08 -2.15
C THR A 291 11.40 10.69 -0.93
N ASN A 292 12.20 11.24 -0.01
CA ASN A 292 11.70 12.00 1.15
C ASN A 292 11.52 13.48 0.80
N GLN A 293 12.45 14.05 0.03
CA GLN A 293 12.40 15.45 -0.41
C GLN A 293 12.62 15.56 -1.91
N SER A 294 11.60 16.05 -2.60
CA SER A 294 11.60 16.27 -4.04
C SER A 294 11.85 17.73 -4.43
N PHE A 295 11.69 18.68 -3.52
CA PHE A 295 11.82 20.12 -3.75
C PHE A 295 13.08 20.70 -3.11
N GLY A 296 13.46 21.89 -3.56
CA GLY A 296 14.57 22.64 -3.02
C GLY A 296 15.93 22.32 -3.67
N PRO A 297 17.01 22.95 -3.17
CA PRO A 297 18.36 22.80 -3.71
C PRO A 297 18.99 21.43 -3.42
N VAL A 298 18.42 20.67 -2.48
CA VAL A 298 18.85 19.34 -2.07
C VAL A 298 17.65 18.42 -2.14
N VAL A 299 17.79 17.29 -2.85
CA VAL A 299 16.82 16.20 -2.81
C VAL A 299 17.28 15.17 -1.79
N GLN A 300 16.34 14.56 -1.07
CA GLN A 300 16.63 13.52 -0.10
C GLN A 300 16.01 12.20 -0.52
N ILE A 301 16.82 11.16 -0.56
CA ILE A 301 16.46 9.83 -1.04
C ILE A 301 16.92 8.79 -0.02
N SER A 302 16.07 7.81 0.27
CA SER A 302 16.40 6.66 1.11
C SER A 302 16.42 5.39 0.28
N ILE A 303 17.45 4.56 0.49
CA ILE A 303 17.60 3.27 -0.16
C ILE A 303 17.66 2.18 0.91
N ALA A 304 16.77 1.19 0.83
CA ALA A 304 16.82 0.00 1.67
C ALA A 304 17.73 -1.05 1.03
N ASN A 305 18.64 -1.62 1.82
CA ASN A 305 19.45 -2.75 1.41
C ASN A 305 19.22 -3.97 2.34
N PRO A 306 18.31 -4.88 1.95
CA PRO A 306 18.07 -6.11 2.71
C PRO A 306 19.11 -7.21 2.45
N ASP A 307 20.07 -7.01 1.53
CA ASP A 307 21.13 -7.98 1.29
C ASP A 307 22.09 -7.99 2.51
N PRO A 308 22.52 -9.18 2.99
CA PRO A 308 23.51 -9.29 4.05
C PRO A 308 24.91 -8.77 3.66
N ARG A 309 25.11 -8.37 2.40
CA ARG A 309 26.33 -7.79 1.87
C ARG A 309 26.18 -6.28 1.67
N LYS A 310 27.33 -5.60 1.72
CA LYS A 310 27.42 -4.19 1.32
C LYS A 310 27.28 -4.09 -0.20
N VAL A 311 26.47 -3.14 -0.64
CA VAL A 311 26.23 -2.84 -2.05
C VAL A 311 26.62 -1.39 -2.32
N LEU A 312 27.16 -1.09 -3.51
CA LEU A 312 27.46 0.28 -3.92
C LEU A 312 26.30 0.81 -4.77
N ALA A 313 25.74 1.94 -4.38
CA ALA A 313 24.83 2.73 -5.19
C ALA A 313 25.59 3.90 -5.82
N GLU A 314 25.33 4.19 -7.09
CA GLU A 314 25.88 5.37 -7.77
C GLU A 314 24.74 6.31 -8.19
N PHE A 315 24.90 7.59 -7.87
CA PHE A 315 23.96 8.65 -8.22
C PHE A 315 24.54 9.52 -9.33
N ILE A 316 23.83 9.66 -10.44
CA ILE A 316 24.28 10.38 -11.63
C ILE A 316 23.16 11.29 -12.15
N TRP A 317 23.35 12.61 -12.10
CA TRP A 317 22.42 13.56 -12.72
C TRP A 317 22.56 13.52 -14.25
N MET A 318 21.47 13.22 -14.97
CA MET A 318 21.49 13.07 -16.43
C MET A 318 21.83 14.38 -17.17
N ASN A 319 21.48 15.53 -16.60
CA ASN A 319 21.63 16.84 -17.21
C ASN A 319 22.84 17.63 -16.67
N GLY A 320 23.65 17.05 -15.79
CA GLY A 320 24.80 17.71 -15.17
C GLY A 320 26.13 17.15 -15.69
N ASP A 321 27.19 17.96 -15.63
CA ASP A 321 28.58 17.51 -15.82
C ASP A 321 29.15 16.93 -14.51
N ASP A 322 28.28 16.51 -13.58
CA ASP A 322 28.65 16.08 -12.24
C ASP A 322 29.32 14.70 -12.26
N VAL A 323 30.32 14.54 -11.40
CA VAL A 323 30.97 13.25 -11.15
C VAL A 323 29.96 12.35 -10.42
N PRO A 324 29.80 11.07 -10.82
CA PRO A 324 28.97 10.11 -10.10
C PRO A 324 29.29 10.08 -8.61
N LEU A 325 28.26 10.17 -7.77
CA LEU A 325 28.39 10.02 -6.32
C LEU A 325 28.17 8.56 -5.94
N GLY A 326 29.24 7.89 -5.50
CA GLY A 326 29.17 6.54 -4.93
C GLY A 326 28.79 6.56 -3.46
N VAL A 327 27.77 5.78 -3.08
CA VAL A 327 27.27 5.62 -1.71
C VAL A 327 27.27 4.15 -1.33
N PRO A 328 28.01 3.74 -0.28
CA PRO A 328 27.94 2.37 0.22
C PRO A 328 26.65 2.18 1.03
N LEU A 329 25.88 1.16 0.66
CA LEU A 329 24.69 0.72 1.39
C LEU A 329 25.11 -0.33 2.43
N ALA A 330 24.77 -0.08 3.70
CA ALA A 330 25.01 -1.04 4.77
C ALA A 330 24.09 -2.27 4.62
N PRO A 331 24.51 -3.47 5.08
CA PRO A 331 23.64 -4.63 5.11
C PRO A 331 22.47 -4.46 6.07
N ASP A 332 21.31 -4.99 5.72
CA ASP A 332 20.08 -5.01 6.53
C ASP A 332 19.62 -3.62 7.02
N ASP A 333 19.91 -2.55 6.27
CA ASP A 333 19.75 -1.17 6.73
C ASP A 333 19.23 -0.23 5.64
N VAL A 334 18.69 0.92 6.05
CA VAL A 334 18.25 2.01 5.17
C VAL A 334 19.26 3.14 5.20
N THR A 335 19.78 3.50 4.02
CA THR A 335 20.71 4.62 3.88
C THR A 335 20.00 5.83 3.27
N THR A 336 19.91 6.93 4.04
CA THR A 336 19.35 8.22 3.59
C THR A 336 20.45 9.15 3.12
N ASN A 337 20.28 9.71 1.92
CA ASN A 337 21.28 10.55 1.25
C ASN A 337 20.69 11.89 0.81
N ASN A 338 21.47 12.94 1.04
CA ASN A 338 21.18 14.30 0.58
C ASN A 338 21.98 14.59 -0.68
N LEU A 339 21.28 14.79 -1.80
CA LEU A 339 21.89 15.01 -3.11
C LEU A 339 21.62 16.45 -3.54
N ARG A 340 22.69 17.22 -3.73
CA ARG A 340 22.58 18.57 -4.23
C ARG A 340 22.15 18.56 -5.70
N ARG A 341 21.17 19.37 -6.05
CA ARG A 341 20.81 19.61 -7.46
C ARG A 341 21.86 20.46 -8.16
N HIS A 342 21.98 20.27 -9.47
CA HIS A 342 22.87 21.08 -10.29
C HIS A 342 22.40 22.55 -10.32
N ALA A 343 23.32 23.52 -10.25
CA ALA A 343 22.99 24.95 -10.13
C ALA A 343 22.09 25.47 -11.28
N ALA A 344 22.26 24.94 -12.49
CA ALA A 344 21.45 25.29 -13.66
C ALA A 344 19.98 24.86 -13.55
N ALA A 345 19.70 23.81 -12.75
CA ALA A 345 18.33 23.36 -12.49
C ALA A 345 17.63 24.22 -11.43
N VAL A 346 18.39 24.74 -10.46
CA VAL A 346 17.87 25.66 -9.45
C VAL A 346 17.56 27.04 -10.05
N ALA A 347 18.35 27.49 -11.03
CA ALA A 347 18.28 28.85 -11.57
C ALA A 347 17.25 29.09 -12.70
N ARG A 348 16.59 28.05 -13.22
CA ARG A 348 15.66 28.17 -14.36
C ARG A 348 14.27 27.70 -13.98
N SER A 349 13.32 28.63 -13.85
CA SER A 349 11.90 28.28 -13.82
C SER A 349 11.40 28.05 -15.25
N GLY A 350 10.99 26.82 -15.55
CA GLY A 350 10.49 26.45 -16.86
C GLY A 350 10.62 24.97 -17.16
N TYR A 351 9.57 24.20 -16.83
CA TYR A 351 9.25 22.84 -17.29
C TYR A 351 10.43 22.00 -17.81
N ARG A 352 11.49 21.81 -17.01
CA ARG A 352 12.52 20.83 -17.31
C ARG A 352 12.62 19.87 -16.14
N MET A 353 12.36 18.59 -16.44
CA MET A 353 12.56 17.52 -15.48
C MET A 353 14.06 17.26 -15.32
N ASP A 354 14.54 17.34 -14.09
CA ASP A 354 15.84 16.78 -13.72
C ASP A 354 15.67 15.28 -13.54
N ILE A 355 16.60 14.50 -14.10
CA ILE A 355 16.57 13.05 -13.96
C ILE A 355 17.82 12.62 -13.22
N LEU A 356 17.62 11.97 -12.08
CA LEU A 356 18.66 11.28 -11.35
C LEU A 356 18.67 9.81 -11.77
N ASN A 357 19.79 9.33 -12.30
CA ASN A 357 20.01 7.91 -12.48
C ASN A 357 20.60 7.35 -11.18
N LEU A 358 19.92 6.38 -10.60
CA LEU A 358 20.42 5.54 -9.53
C LEU A 358 20.88 4.22 -10.15
N VAL A 359 22.18 3.92 -10.04
CA VAL A 359 22.77 2.67 -10.49
C VAL A 359 23.05 1.80 -9.28
N ILE A 360 22.44 0.62 -9.22
CA ILE A 360 22.72 -0.40 -8.20
C ILE A 360 23.06 -1.68 -8.95
N GLU A 361 24.27 -2.19 -8.73
CA GLU A 361 24.83 -3.31 -9.48
C GLU A 361 24.74 -3.09 -11.00
N ASN A 362 23.90 -3.83 -11.71
CA ASN A 362 23.73 -3.73 -13.17
C ASN A 362 22.42 -3.04 -13.59
N GLN A 363 21.74 -2.39 -12.66
CA GLN A 363 20.42 -1.82 -12.88
C GLN A 363 20.41 -0.32 -12.74
N VAL A 364 19.63 0.33 -13.60
CA VAL A 364 19.51 1.79 -13.64
C VAL A 364 18.06 2.17 -13.41
N GLN A 365 17.79 2.81 -12.27
CA GLN A 365 16.50 3.42 -11.99
C GLN A 365 16.58 4.92 -12.28
N ARG A 366 15.56 5.44 -12.98
CA ARG A 366 15.46 6.86 -13.30
C ARG A 366 14.46 7.51 -12.36
N ILE A 367 14.92 8.47 -11.57
CA ILE A 367 14.10 9.19 -10.61
C ILE A 367 13.90 10.62 -11.13
N PRO A 368 12.69 10.95 -11.60
CA PRO A 368 12.37 12.26 -12.12
C PRO A 368 12.10 13.26 -10.99
N PHE A 369 12.65 14.45 -11.12
CA PHE A 369 12.44 15.58 -10.23
C PHE A 369 11.96 16.79 -11.03
N GLY A 370 10.85 17.39 -10.58
CA GLY A 370 10.34 18.64 -11.13
C GLY A 370 11.17 19.85 -10.70
N ASP A 371 10.60 21.04 -10.87
CA ASP A 371 11.22 22.30 -10.47
C ASP A 371 11.62 22.27 -8.98
N ALA A 372 12.78 22.86 -8.66
CA ALA A 372 13.24 22.96 -7.28
C ALA A 372 12.34 23.89 -6.44
N VAL A 373 11.82 24.95 -7.05
CA VAL A 373 10.98 25.97 -6.42
C VAL A 373 9.69 26.12 -7.21
N ALA A 374 8.56 26.02 -6.53
CA ALA A 374 7.24 26.22 -7.13
C ALA A 374 6.88 27.72 -7.11
N LEU A 375 6.46 28.22 -8.28
CA LEU A 375 6.09 29.63 -8.45
C LEU A 375 4.67 29.89 -7.93
N VAL A 376 4.50 30.88 -7.05
CA VAL A 376 3.19 31.28 -6.52
C VAL A 376 2.58 32.42 -7.35
N LYS A 377 1.82 32.07 -8.40
CA LYS A 377 1.09 33.01 -9.27
C LYS A 377 -0.40 33.07 -8.90
N PRO A 378 -1.10 34.22 -9.04
CA PRO A 378 -2.55 34.30 -8.85
C PRO A 378 -3.31 33.26 -9.70
N PRO A 379 -4.35 32.59 -9.16
CA PRO A 379 -4.98 32.77 -7.84
C PRO A 379 -4.25 32.06 -6.68
N GLY A 380 -3.08 31.49 -6.93
CA GLY A 380 -2.26 30.75 -5.98
C GLY A 380 -2.31 29.24 -6.23
N PRO A 381 -1.18 28.52 -6.05
CA PRO A 381 -1.12 27.09 -6.30
C PRO A 381 -1.97 26.33 -5.28
N VAL A 382 -2.67 25.32 -5.79
CA VAL A 382 -3.32 24.30 -4.98
C VAL A 382 -2.34 23.15 -4.82
N LEU A 383 -1.94 22.89 -3.59
CA LEU A 383 -1.10 21.78 -3.19
C LEU A 383 -2.00 20.60 -2.82
N GLY A 384 -1.93 19.54 -3.61
CA GLY A 384 -2.65 18.31 -3.39
C GLY A 384 -3.06 17.61 -4.70
N PRO A 385 -3.83 16.52 -4.63
CA PRO A 385 -4.31 15.89 -3.39
C PRO A 385 -3.16 15.42 -2.49
N PHE A 386 -3.39 15.41 -1.18
CA PHE A 386 -2.44 14.83 -0.23
C PHE A 386 -2.20 13.37 -0.57
N LYS A 387 -0.99 12.87 -0.29
CA LYS A 387 -0.62 11.49 -0.63
C LYS A 387 -0.70 10.62 0.62
N PRO A 388 -1.29 9.42 0.55
CA PRO A 388 -1.30 8.49 1.68
C PRO A 388 0.13 8.08 2.06
N ALA A 389 0.29 7.59 3.29
CA ALA A 389 1.55 6.99 3.72
C ALA A 389 2.02 5.89 2.75
N LEU A 390 3.33 5.81 2.53
CA LEU A 390 3.94 4.84 1.62
C LEU A 390 3.69 3.40 2.09
N SER A 391 3.38 2.50 1.15
CA SER A 391 3.46 1.06 1.33
C SER A 391 4.72 0.49 0.65
N LEU A 392 5.21 -0.66 1.13
CA LEU A 392 6.31 -1.40 0.50
C LEU A 392 5.98 -1.70 -0.98
N ALA A 393 4.72 -2.04 -1.26
CA ALA A 393 4.29 -2.37 -2.60
C ALA A 393 4.31 -1.14 -3.54
N ASP A 394 3.94 0.04 -3.05
CA ASP A 394 4.04 1.31 -3.77
C ASP A 394 5.49 1.68 -4.06
N VAL A 395 6.34 1.60 -3.03
CA VAL A 395 7.76 1.93 -3.15
C VAL A 395 8.46 1.01 -4.14
N ARG A 396 8.21 -0.30 -4.08
CA ARG A 396 8.77 -1.26 -5.06
C ARG A 396 8.24 -1.04 -6.48
N ALA A 397 6.98 -0.65 -6.63
CA ALA A 397 6.42 -0.30 -7.93
C ALA A 397 6.88 1.07 -8.47
N GLY A 398 7.59 1.86 -7.68
CA GLY A 398 8.04 3.21 -8.04
C GLY A 398 6.89 4.23 -8.19
N ASN A 399 5.72 3.95 -7.61
CA ASN A 399 4.54 4.82 -7.68
C ASN A 399 3.86 4.90 -6.32
N SER A 400 3.48 6.08 -5.87
CA SER A 400 2.65 6.23 -4.66
C SER A 400 1.17 5.99 -4.98
N SER A 401 0.46 5.33 -4.06
CA SER A 401 -1.01 5.26 -4.11
C SER A 401 -1.64 6.65 -4.06
N GLU A 402 -2.81 6.80 -4.66
CA GLU A 402 -3.64 8.01 -4.53
C GLU A 402 -4.61 7.85 -3.36
N SER A 403 -4.94 8.97 -2.72
CA SER A 403 -5.99 8.99 -1.71
C SER A 403 -7.36 8.76 -2.33
N ALA A 404 -8.19 7.98 -1.63
CA ALA A 404 -9.58 7.77 -1.99
C ALA A 404 -10.31 9.12 -2.08
N ILE A 405 -11.17 9.29 -3.08
CA ILE A 405 -11.75 10.60 -3.45
C ILE A 405 -12.48 11.24 -2.27
N GLU A 406 -13.20 10.41 -1.50
CA GLU A 406 -13.92 10.76 -0.28
C GLU A 406 -13.05 11.30 0.87
N ASN A 407 -11.73 11.06 0.83
CA ASN A 407 -10.80 11.46 1.88
C ASN A 407 -9.73 12.46 1.40
N GLN A 408 -9.86 12.99 0.19
CA GLN A 408 -8.84 13.89 -0.35
C GLN A 408 -8.75 15.22 0.41
N SER A 409 -7.53 15.73 0.47
CA SER A 409 -7.19 17.01 1.08
C SER A 409 -6.35 17.88 0.17
N TRP A 410 -6.50 19.20 0.35
CA TRP A 410 -5.74 20.20 -0.38
C TRP A 410 -5.42 21.41 0.51
N ILE A 411 -4.33 22.08 0.17
CA ILE A 411 -3.98 23.39 0.69
C ILE A 411 -3.77 24.35 -0.48
N GLN A 412 -4.47 25.47 -0.49
CA GLN A 412 -4.21 26.57 -1.41
C GLN A 412 -3.53 27.72 -0.66
N ILE A 413 -2.38 28.15 -1.16
CA ILE A 413 -1.76 29.41 -0.73
C ILE A 413 -2.25 30.54 -1.63
N ARG A 414 -2.81 31.60 -1.04
CA ARG A 414 -3.39 32.72 -1.79
C ARG A 414 -3.23 34.04 -1.07
N ARG A 415 -3.58 35.14 -1.75
CA ARG A 415 -3.70 36.47 -1.14
C ARG A 415 -5.17 36.89 -1.06
N HIS A 416 -5.66 37.16 0.15
CA HIS A 416 -7.02 37.61 0.42
C HIS A 416 -6.97 38.89 1.28
N ASP A 417 -7.70 39.93 0.88
CA ASP A 417 -7.67 41.26 1.54
C ASP A 417 -6.26 41.80 1.82
N GLY A 418 -5.34 41.57 0.88
CA GLY A 418 -3.96 42.02 0.95
C GLY A 418 -3.03 41.17 1.83
N LYS A 419 -3.56 40.22 2.60
CA LYS A 419 -2.81 39.29 3.45
C LYS A 419 -2.58 37.94 2.76
N TRP A 420 -1.49 37.26 3.10
CA TRP A 420 -1.26 35.88 2.70
C TRP A 420 -2.08 34.93 3.57
N GLU A 421 -2.70 33.94 2.94
CA GLU A 421 -3.62 33.00 3.58
C GLU A 421 -3.36 31.58 3.07
N LEU A 422 -3.45 30.59 3.96
CA LEU A 422 -3.62 29.19 3.60
C LEU A 422 -5.11 28.81 3.72
N TYR A 423 -5.69 28.35 2.62
CA TYR A 423 -7.02 27.75 2.57
C TYR A 423 -6.88 26.23 2.53
N VAL A 424 -7.44 25.54 3.52
CA VAL A 424 -7.36 24.10 3.69
C VAL A 424 -8.75 23.50 3.48
N GLU A 425 -8.79 22.42 2.70
CA GLU A 425 -9.98 21.61 2.52
C GLU A 425 -9.66 20.14 2.80
N CYS A 426 -10.49 19.51 3.63
CA CYS A 426 -10.35 18.13 4.04
C CYS A 426 -11.69 17.41 3.86
N LEU A 427 -11.81 16.58 2.81
CA LEU A 427 -12.97 15.71 2.61
C LEU A 427 -12.92 14.55 3.59
N ARG A 428 -14.06 14.14 4.10
CA ARG A 428 -14.20 12.96 4.96
C ARG A 428 -15.36 12.12 4.48
N GLU A 429 -15.28 10.83 4.72
CA GLU A 429 -16.47 9.98 4.59
C GLU A 429 -17.61 10.54 5.47
N PRO A 430 -18.85 10.60 4.94
CA PRO A 430 -19.99 10.97 5.76
C PRO A 430 -20.13 9.92 6.86
N SER A 431 -19.91 10.32 8.12
CA SER A 431 -20.05 9.42 9.25
C SER A 431 -21.44 8.78 9.21
N ALA A 432 -21.50 7.44 9.21
CA ALA A 432 -22.77 6.73 9.27
C ALA A 432 -23.55 7.24 10.49
N ALA A 433 -24.72 7.83 10.24
CA ALA A 433 -25.50 8.57 11.22
C ALA A 433 -25.61 7.80 12.55
N GLY A 434 -24.90 8.25 13.58
CA GLY A 434 -24.93 7.66 14.94
C GLY A 434 -23.60 7.18 15.51
N THR A 435 -22.51 7.17 14.73
CA THR A 435 -21.16 6.88 15.26
C THR A 435 -20.47 8.17 15.69
N THR A 436 -20.59 8.53 16.97
CA THR A 436 -19.62 9.42 17.61
C THR A 436 -18.32 8.63 17.78
N HIS A 437 -17.43 8.69 16.79
CA HIS A 437 -16.06 8.21 16.99
C HIS A 437 -15.47 8.93 18.21
N ASP A 438 -14.83 8.20 19.11
CA ASP A 438 -14.14 8.77 20.27
C ASP A 438 -13.02 9.70 19.76
N GLN A 439 -13.35 10.98 19.66
CA GLN A 439 -12.41 11.99 19.20
C GLN A 439 -11.42 12.28 20.33
N LYS A 440 -10.18 11.86 20.11
CA LYS A 440 -9.07 12.21 21.00
C LYS A 440 -8.82 13.72 20.89
N PRO A 441 -8.79 14.45 22.02
CA PRO A 441 -8.52 15.87 21.99
C PRO A 441 -7.06 16.13 21.57
N LEU A 442 -6.80 17.30 20.99
CA LEU A 442 -5.43 17.74 20.72
C LEU A 442 -4.58 17.72 22.03
N PRO A 443 -3.39 17.09 22.01
CA PRO A 443 -2.52 17.03 23.19
C PRO A 443 -1.96 18.41 23.55
N GLU A 444 -1.57 18.62 24.81
CA GLU A 444 -1.02 19.91 25.27
C GLU A 444 0.34 20.22 24.65
N ASN A 445 1.19 19.19 24.53
CA ASN A 445 2.49 19.26 23.88
C ASN A 445 2.63 18.01 22.99
N ILE A 446 3.53 18.09 22.02
CA ILE A 446 3.98 16.95 21.21
C ILE A 446 5.49 17.03 21.07
N ASP A 447 6.18 15.89 21.13
CA ASP A 447 7.59 15.79 20.76
C ASP A 447 7.72 15.44 19.26
N SER A 448 6.74 14.71 18.71
CA SER A 448 6.70 14.32 17.30
C SER A 448 5.28 14.21 16.75
N LEU A 449 5.14 14.27 15.41
CA LEU A 449 3.84 14.23 14.73
C LEU A 449 3.15 12.85 14.81
N ASP A 450 3.86 11.79 15.12
CA ASP A 450 3.30 10.45 15.33
C ASP A 450 2.38 10.37 16.57
N GLU A 451 2.60 11.22 17.57
CA GLU A 451 1.71 11.36 18.74
C GLU A 451 0.30 11.84 18.36
N LEU A 452 0.15 12.46 17.18
CA LEU A 452 -1.14 12.92 16.68
C LEU A 452 -1.91 11.83 15.91
N LEU A 453 -1.33 10.64 15.73
CA LEU A 453 -2.01 9.54 15.02
C LEU A 453 -3.30 9.12 15.74
N GLY A 454 -4.39 9.03 14.98
CA GLY A 454 -5.72 8.74 15.51
C GLY A 454 -6.44 9.97 16.06
N ILE A 455 -5.96 11.18 15.75
CA ILE A 455 -6.68 12.44 15.92
C ILE A 455 -7.05 12.96 14.53
N GLU A 456 -8.29 13.43 14.36
CA GLU A 456 -8.67 14.16 13.14
C GLU A 456 -8.04 15.55 13.19
N ALA A 457 -7.00 15.76 12.39
CA ALA A 457 -6.27 17.02 12.39
C ALA A 457 -5.47 17.26 11.10
N MET A 458 -5.02 18.50 10.90
CA MET A 458 -4.02 18.88 9.93
C MET A 458 -2.86 19.56 10.66
N ALA A 459 -1.67 18.95 10.62
CA ALA A 459 -0.43 19.60 11.02
C ALA A 459 0.16 20.35 9.82
N ILE A 460 0.41 21.65 9.98
CA ILE A 460 1.00 22.53 8.97
C ILE A 460 2.32 23.05 9.52
N GLN A 461 3.39 22.77 8.79
CA GLN A 461 4.74 23.24 9.12
C GLN A 461 5.15 24.36 8.17
N ILE A 462 5.72 25.43 8.72
CA ILE A 462 6.07 26.64 7.97
C ILE A 462 7.47 27.14 8.36
N GLY A 463 8.18 27.69 7.38
CA GLY A 463 9.48 28.31 7.53
C GLY A 463 9.87 29.09 6.27
N HIS A 464 11.13 29.51 6.19
CA HIS A 464 11.73 30.13 5.01
C HIS A 464 13.10 29.49 4.70
N SER A 465 13.67 29.77 3.53
CA SER A 465 14.92 29.14 3.08
C SER A 465 16.19 29.82 3.63
N ALA A 466 16.07 30.65 4.66
CA ALA A 466 17.20 31.39 5.22
C ALA A 466 18.25 30.44 5.84
N PRO A 467 19.56 30.67 5.64
CA PRO A 467 20.62 29.73 6.05
C PRO A 467 20.70 29.43 7.55
N ASP A 468 20.23 30.34 8.38
CA ASP A 468 20.25 30.26 9.84
C ASP A 468 18.96 29.68 10.45
N GLN A 469 17.97 29.39 9.60
CA GLN A 469 16.69 28.88 10.08
C GLN A 469 16.71 27.36 10.25
N ILE A 470 16.20 26.92 11.41
CA ILE A 470 15.92 25.52 11.68
C ILE A 470 14.50 25.22 11.19
N TRP A 471 14.37 24.19 10.36
CA TRP A 471 13.08 23.68 9.91
C TRP A 471 12.49 22.67 10.93
N PRO A 472 11.16 22.70 11.18
CA PRO A 472 10.24 23.79 10.85
C PRO A 472 10.37 24.95 11.86
N ALA A 473 10.09 26.18 11.43
CA ALA A 473 10.09 27.32 12.34
C ALA A 473 8.76 27.48 13.08
N GLN A 474 7.67 27.04 12.43
CA GLN A 474 6.32 27.02 12.97
C GLN A 474 5.71 25.65 12.73
N CYS A 475 5.01 25.13 13.73
CA CYS A 475 4.13 23.97 13.58
C CYS A 475 2.77 24.29 14.20
N VAL A 476 1.75 24.34 13.34
CA VAL A 476 0.35 24.62 13.70
C VAL A 476 -0.48 23.40 13.42
N VAL A 477 -1.28 22.95 14.38
CA VAL A 477 -2.19 21.82 14.21
C VAL A 477 -3.62 22.31 14.34
N ILE A 478 -4.42 22.01 13.33
CA ILE A 478 -5.82 22.41 13.21
C ILE A 478 -6.69 21.16 13.31
N SER A 479 -7.66 21.14 14.22
CA SER A 479 -8.66 20.09 14.41
C SER A 479 -10.06 20.65 14.16
N PRO A 480 -10.94 19.93 13.43
CA PRO A 480 -12.33 20.35 13.23
C PRO A 480 -13.13 20.45 14.53
N HIS A 481 -12.66 19.82 15.61
CA HIS A 481 -13.40 19.70 16.88
C HIS A 481 -12.75 20.48 18.02
N ASP A 482 -11.42 20.54 18.07
CA ASP A 482 -10.66 21.20 19.15
C ASP A 482 -10.11 22.59 18.78
N GLY A 483 -10.42 23.07 17.57
CA GLY A 483 -9.89 24.34 17.06
C GLY A 483 -8.46 24.19 16.57
N TRP A 484 -7.49 24.91 17.16
CA TRP A 484 -6.10 24.82 16.73
C TRP A 484 -5.12 25.06 17.86
N ARG A 485 -3.90 24.54 17.71
CA ARG A 485 -2.76 24.77 18.62
C ARG A 485 -1.48 25.00 17.83
N ARG A 486 -0.55 25.72 18.45
CA ARG A 486 0.82 25.89 17.93
C ARG A 486 1.76 25.14 18.86
N TYR A 487 2.51 24.19 18.31
CA TYR A 487 3.43 23.34 19.07
C TYR A 487 4.89 23.81 18.98
N THR A 488 5.26 24.42 17.85
CA THR A 488 6.60 24.99 17.65
C THR A 488 6.48 26.40 17.14
N GLY A 489 7.36 27.28 17.62
CA GLY A 489 7.35 28.67 17.21
C GLY A 489 8.47 29.53 17.78
N ASN A 490 9.19 30.21 16.90
CA ASN A 490 10.24 31.16 17.26
C ASN A 490 9.77 32.62 17.33
N THR A 491 8.50 32.92 17.06
CA THR A 491 7.93 34.29 17.06
C THR A 491 6.73 34.43 18.00
N PRO A 492 6.46 35.60 18.60
CA PRO A 492 5.30 35.79 19.46
C PRO A 492 3.98 35.94 18.70
N GLU A 493 4.03 36.30 17.40
CA GLU A 493 2.83 36.45 16.57
C GLU A 493 2.12 35.11 16.37
N ILE A 494 0.78 35.17 16.41
CA ILE A 494 -0.10 34.02 16.21
C ILE A 494 -0.95 34.23 14.96
N PRO A 495 -1.25 33.16 14.22
CA PRO A 495 -2.10 33.24 13.03
C PRO A 495 -3.56 33.45 13.42
N GLU A 496 -4.33 34.06 12.53
CA GLU A 496 -5.80 34.07 12.63
C GLU A 496 -6.33 32.83 11.89
N ILE A 497 -6.96 31.90 12.63
CA ILE A 497 -7.47 30.64 12.07
C ILE A 497 -8.99 30.53 12.27
N ASN A 498 -9.71 30.28 11.18
CA ASN A 498 -11.14 29.98 11.21
C ASN A 498 -11.39 28.57 10.66
N VAL A 499 -12.12 27.75 11.41
CA VAL A 499 -12.46 26.37 11.08
C VAL A 499 -13.96 26.24 10.87
N ARG A 500 -14.36 25.56 9.80
CA ARG A 500 -15.76 25.36 9.44
C ARG A 500 -16.01 23.90 9.08
N VAL A 501 -16.90 23.24 9.81
CA VAL A 501 -17.24 21.83 9.62
C VAL A 501 -18.54 21.71 8.83
N GLN A 502 -18.57 20.81 7.86
CA GLN A 502 -19.73 20.40 7.06
C GLN A 502 -19.92 18.87 7.19
N GLU A 503 -20.92 18.31 6.53
CA GLU A 503 -21.20 16.87 6.62
C GLU A 503 -20.05 16.04 6.04
N ASP A 504 -19.64 16.34 4.81
CA ASP A 504 -18.66 15.61 4.00
C ASP A 504 -17.24 16.19 4.04
N ARG A 505 -17.04 17.31 4.76
CA ARG A 505 -15.74 17.98 4.80
C ARG A 505 -15.57 18.91 6.00
N TRP A 506 -14.35 19.32 6.24
CA TRP A 506 -14.05 20.49 7.04
C TRP A 506 -13.06 21.40 6.32
N LEU A 507 -13.20 22.70 6.56
CA LEU A 507 -12.43 23.76 5.94
C LEU A 507 -11.70 24.54 7.01
N ALA A 508 -10.49 24.98 6.72
CA ALA A 508 -9.78 25.94 7.55
C ALA A 508 -9.19 27.07 6.70
N THR A 509 -9.18 28.26 7.27
CA THR A 509 -8.52 29.44 6.71
C THR A 509 -7.53 29.94 7.74
N MET A 510 -6.28 30.14 7.33
CA MET A 510 -5.21 30.62 8.19
C MET A 510 -4.54 31.83 7.56
N SER A 511 -4.75 33.01 8.14
CA SER A 511 -4.00 34.22 7.78
C SER A 511 -2.58 34.12 8.33
N LEU A 512 -1.58 34.20 7.45
CA LEU A 512 -0.18 34.13 7.82
C LEU A 512 0.29 35.49 8.38
N PRO A 513 0.89 35.52 9.59
CA PRO A 513 1.54 36.72 10.09
C PRO A 513 2.69 37.15 9.19
N ASP A 514 2.93 38.47 9.06
CA ASP A 514 4.01 38.99 8.22
C ASP A 514 5.39 38.49 8.69
N SER A 515 5.57 38.27 9.99
CA SER A 515 6.80 37.70 10.56
C SER A 515 7.08 36.25 10.17
N TRP A 516 6.09 35.54 9.61
CA TRP A 516 6.25 34.17 9.13
C TRP A 516 6.58 34.11 7.64
N LEU A 517 6.44 35.23 6.94
CA LEU A 517 6.72 35.32 5.52
C LEU A 517 8.23 35.52 5.28
N PRO A 518 8.78 34.95 4.19
CA PRO A 518 10.17 35.13 3.85
C PRO A 518 10.51 36.61 3.60
N ALA A 519 11.74 37.00 3.94
CA ALA A 519 12.29 38.28 3.49
C ALA A 519 12.49 38.27 1.96
N ASN A 520 12.65 39.46 1.37
CA ASN A 520 12.84 39.59 -0.07
C ASN A 520 14.03 38.76 -0.58
N GLY A 521 13.73 37.70 -1.34
CA GLY A 521 14.72 36.83 -1.97
C GLY A 521 14.74 35.40 -1.43
N ASP A 522 14.10 35.14 -0.28
CA ASP A 522 13.97 33.79 0.28
C ASP A 522 12.64 33.14 -0.18
N GLU A 523 12.61 31.80 -0.19
CA GLU A 523 11.40 31.02 -0.46
C GLU A 523 10.62 30.75 0.83
N LEU A 524 9.29 30.70 0.72
CA LEU A 524 8.43 30.15 1.78
C LEU A 524 8.54 28.63 1.74
N LEU A 525 8.81 28.01 2.88
CA LEU A 525 8.82 26.57 3.07
C LEU A 525 7.51 26.12 3.70
N LEU A 526 6.87 25.12 3.10
CA LEU A 526 5.58 24.60 3.55
C LEU A 526 5.56 23.08 3.47
N SER A 527 5.05 22.41 4.50
CA SER A 527 4.63 21.01 4.42
C SER A 527 3.36 20.84 5.27
N ALA A 528 2.64 19.74 5.04
CA ALA A 528 1.49 19.42 5.85
C ALA A 528 1.22 17.92 5.92
N THR A 529 0.67 17.51 7.06
CA THR A 529 0.25 16.15 7.38
C THR A 529 -1.21 16.17 7.82
N ARG A 530 -2.08 15.52 7.05
CA ARG A 530 -3.45 15.22 7.47
C ARG A 530 -3.45 13.92 8.26
N LEU A 531 -4.12 13.91 9.40
CA LEU A 531 -4.26 12.79 10.32
C LEU A 531 -5.74 12.44 10.43
N HIS A 532 -6.04 11.13 10.37
CA HIS A 532 -7.39 10.60 10.39
C HIS A 532 -7.67 9.93 11.74
N ALA A 533 -8.81 10.27 12.37
CA ALA A 533 -9.18 9.74 13.69
C ALA A 533 -9.45 8.22 13.68
N GLU A 534 -10.03 7.71 12.60
CA GLU A 534 -10.70 6.40 12.61
C GLU A 534 -9.73 5.21 12.52
N ASN A 535 -8.59 5.41 11.87
CA ASN A 535 -7.72 4.31 11.44
C ASN A 535 -6.23 4.61 11.62
N ASN A 536 -5.85 5.71 12.29
CA ASN A 536 -4.45 6.15 12.39
C ASN A 536 -3.77 6.27 11.00
N ARG A 537 -4.54 6.48 9.92
CA ARG A 537 -3.99 6.83 8.62
C ARG A 537 -3.57 8.29 8.63
N PHE A 538 -2.62 8.60 7.78
CA PHE A 538 -2.22 9.96 7.52
C PHE A 538 -1.88 10.13 6.05
N GLU A 539 -1.92 11.38 5.61
CA GLU A 539 -1.58 11.78 4.26
C GLU A 539 -0.68 13.01 4.34
N THR A 540 0.27 13.14 3.43
CA THR A 540 1.28 14.21 3.49
C THR A 540 1.42 14.94 2.16
N ILE A 541 1.89 16.19 2.26
CA ILE A 541 2.43 16.97 1.14
C ILE A 541 3.76 17.60 1.54
N PRO A 542 4.67 17.82 0.58
CA PRO A 542 4.54 17.53 -0.85
C PRO A 542 4.84 16.08 -1.27
N SER A 543 5.50 15.32 -0.40
CA SER A 543 5.90 13.93 -0.65
C SER A 543 5.16 13.00 0.31
N ALA A 544 4.85 11.78 -0.13
CA ALA A 544 4.34 10.73 0.73
C ALA A 544 5.44 10.29 1.71
N CYS A 545 5.08 10.07 2.97
CA CYS A 545 6.03 9.62 3.99
C CYS A 545 5.83 8.14 4.37
N PRO A 546 6.87 7.44 4.83
CA PRO A 546 6.71 6.09 5.37
C PRO A 546 5.91 6.12 6.69
N PRO A 547 5.21 5.03 7.05
CA PRO A 547 4.25 5.02 8.16
C PRO A 547 4.85 5.21 9.56
N TRP A 548 6.17 5.08 9.70
CA TRP A 548 6.91 5.34 10.96
C TRP A 548 7.48 6.75 11.06
N ASN A 549 7.35 7.59 10.03
CA ASN A 549 7.85 8.95 10.04
C ASN A 549 6.86 9.87 9.30
N PRO A 550 5.78 10.35 9.96
CA PRO A 550 4.76 11.20 9.34
C PRO A 550 5.18 12.67 9.18
N ASP A 551 6.49 12.95 9.09
CA ASP A 551 7.08 14.29 9.05
C ASP A 551 7.62 14.63 7.64
N PRO A 552 6.82 15.26 6.76
CA PRO A 552 7.23 15.57 5.40
C PRO A 552 8.18 16.78 5.31
N LEU A 553 9.21 16.63 4.47
CA LEU A 553 10.11 17.73 4.11
C LEU A 553 9.43 18.73 3.15
N PRO A 554 9.76 20.04 3.22
CA PRO A 554 8.92 21.09 2.63
C PRO A 554 8.99 21.20 1.11
N ILE A 555 7.91 21.76 0.54
CA ILE A 555 7.94 22.42 -0.76
C ILE A 555 8.50 23.85 -0.60
N TYR A 556 9.24 24.30 -1.62
CA TYR A 556 9.80 25.65 -1.70
C TYR A 556 8.91 26.50 -2.60
N LEU A 557 8.45 27.64 -2.10
CA LEU A 557 7.47 28.51 -2.77
C LEU A 557 8.04 29.92 -2.96
N ASP A 558 8.12 30.37 -4.21
CA ASP A 558 8.51 31.75 -4.54
C ASP A 558 7.27 32.67 -4.54
N LEU A 559 7.13 33.48 -3.48
CA LEU A 559 6.06 34.47 -3.34
C LEU A 559 6.34 35.76 -4.12
N SER A 560 7.59 36.03 -4.48
CA SER A 560 8.02 37.31 -5.06
C SER A 560 7.47 37.55 -6.46
N ILE A 561 6.95 36.50 -7.10
CA ILE A 561 6.40 36.53 -8.45
C ILE A 561 4.90 36.83 -8.49
N TRP A 562 4.22 36.87 -7.34
CA TRP A 562 2.77 37.12 -7.26
C TRP A 562 2.36 38.43 -7.96
N ASP A 563 3.15 39.48 -7.76
CA ASP A 563 2.92 40.81 -8.33
C ASP A 563 3.69 41.04 -9.67
N LYS A 564 4.40 40.03 -10.19
CA LYS A 564 5.31 40.16 -11.36
C LYS A 564 4.68 39.81 -12.72
N ASP A 565 3.41 39.40 -12.76
CA ASP A 565 2.67 39.23 -14.02
C ASP A 565 1.65 40.38 -14.21
N GLU A 566 2.06 41.43 -14.94
CA GLU A 566 1.09 42.18 -15.75
C GLU A 566 0.58 41.22 -16.84
N PRO A 567 -0.75 41.09 -17.06
CA PRO A 567 -1.19 40.51 -18.30
C PRO A 567 -0.69 41.44 -19.40
N THR A 568 0.20 40.94 -20.26
CA THR A 568 0.26 41.44 -21.62
C THR A 568 -1.13 41.19 -22.21
N LEU A 569 -2.04 42.14 -22.00
CA LEU A 569 -3.17 42.38 -22.87
C LEU A 569 -2.54 42.50 -24.24
N ARG A 570 -2.54 41.38 -24.97
CA ARG A 570 -2.42 41.40 -26.43
C ARG A 570 -3.37 42.50 -26.85
N THR A 571 -2.80 43.58 -27.35
CA THR A 571 -3.50 44.69 -27.94
C THR A 571 -4.30 44.09 -29.09
N ALA A 572 -5.55 43.73 -28.80
CA ALA A 572 -6.50 43.29 -29.78
C ALA A 572 -6.79 44.52 -30.64
N GLY A 573 -6.14 44.56 -31.80
CA GLY A 573 -6.49 45.35 -32.97
C GLY A 573 -6.90 46.81 -32.72
N SER A 574 -5.98 47.74 -32.94
CA SER A 574 -6.35 48.90 -33.75
C SER A 574 -5.83 48.66 -35.18
N ARG A 575 -6.76 48.34 -36.08
CA ARG A 575 -6.55 48.39 -37.53
C ARG A 575 -6.57 49.86 -37.96
N ARG A 576 -5.49 50.34 -38.57
CA ARG A 576 -5.48 50.87 -39.94
C ARG A 576 -4.04 51.08 -40.41
#